data_AF-A0A2V6E8N6-F1
#
_entry.id   AF-A0A2V6E8N6-F1
#
_cell.length_a   1.000
_cell.length_b   1.000
_cell.length_c   1.000
_cell.angle_alpha   90.00
_cell.angle_beta   90.00
_cell.angle_gamma   90.00
#
_symmetry.space_group_name_H-M   'P 1'
#
loop_
_entity.id
_entity.type
_entity.pdbx_description
1 polymer ?
#
loop_
_entity_poly.entity_id
_entity_poly.type
_entity_poly.pdbx_seq_one_letter_code
_entity_poly.pdbx_strand_id
1 'polypeptide(L)'
;MCTFLFEVCAYFYGYEKPAHHPSVWQPLSHPIPAGVYVLVFLGSPFTFGTNLPPLSLALGMGGLLVLILPICAVYLWSNHYDRSLLGEALPWLMLAMVAVSAALLTMIGRLDFGPSQARASRYVTFAVMLPIALLALVPVVRSHWTRSFSAPGQRMTKAVSVLSPAYPFILMACPSFLADLPVWPVIRQARLYGKALVSFINFVPEREELARRVFPYDSRVKTAANAIGRARHCPGG
;
A
#
# COMPACT_ATOMS: atom_id res chain seq x y z
N MET A 1 -11.89 16.08 17.01
CA MET A 1 -11.33 17.15 16.16
C MET A 1 -10.32 18.02 16.90
N CYS A 2 -10.61 18.56 18.08
CA CYS A 2 -9.69 19.43 18.82
C CYS A 2 -8.37 18.76 19.25
N THR A 3 -8.39 17.49 19.64
CA THR A 3 -7.18 16.72 20.01
C THR A 3 -6.23 16.51 18.84
N PHE A 4 -6.77 16.14 17.68
CA PHE A 4 -6.02 15.99 16.44
C PHE A 4 -5.38 17.30 15.97
N LEU A 5 -6.13 18.41 16.03
CA LEU A 5 -5.61 19.74 15.72
C LEU A 5 -4.47 20.15 16.66
N PHE A 6 -4.60 19.85 17.95
CA PHE A 6 -3.54 20.12 18.92
C PHE A 6 -2.26 19.31 18.63
N GLU A 7 -2.37 18.02 18.35
CA GLU A 7 -1.23 17.17 17.99
C GLU A 7 -0.52 17.66 16.71
N VAL A 8 -1.29 18.05 15.69
CA VAL A 8 -0.75 18.61 14.45
C VAL A 8 -0.03 19.94 14.74
N CYS A 9 -0.66 20.85 15.49
CA CYS A 9 -0.03 22.13 15.85
C CYS A 9 1.24 21.94 16.70
N ALA A 10 1.23 21.01 17.66
CA ALA A 10 2.38 20.68 18.49
C ALA A 10 3.52 20.06 17.66
N TYR A 11 3.20 19.19 16.69
CA TYR A 11 4.18 18.58 15.80
C TYR A 11 4.87 19.62 14.90
N PHE A 12 4.13 20.61 14.41
CA PHE A 12 4.68 21.68 13.57
C PHE A 12 5.27 22.86 14.36
N TYR A 13 5.17 22.84 15.69
CA TYR A 13 5.77 23.87 16.52
C TYR A 13 7.30 23.79 16.46
N GLY A 14 7.92 24.81 15.85
CA GLY A 14 9.38 24.85 15.63
C GLY A 14 9.86 24.00 14.44
N TYR A 15 8.97 23.59 13.53
CA TYR A 15 9.38 22.87 12.32
C TYR A 15 10.09 23.81 11.35
N GLU A 16 11.42 23.70 11.30
CA GLU A 16 12.22 24.32 10.23
C GLU A 16 12.30 23.38 9.04
N LYS A 17 11.81 23.85 7.88
CA LYS A 17 11.84 23.08 6.65
C LYS A 17 13.31 22.91 6.18
N PRO A 18 13.83 21.68 6.02
CA PRO A 18 15.16 21.47 5.46
C PRO A 18 15.27 22.04 4.04
N ALA A 19 16.41 22.66 3.70
CA ALA A 19 16.61 23.36 2.43
C ALA A 19 16.39 22.50 1.15
N HIS A 20 16.41 21.16 1.27
CA HIS A 20 16.23 20.22 0.16
C HIS A 20 14.87 19.53 0.13
N HIS A 21 13.89 19.99 0.92
CA HIS A 21 12.57 19.39 0.92
C HIS A 21 11.64 20.04 -0.13
N PRO A 22 10.86 19.26 -0.91
CA PRO A 22 9.89 19.77 -1.87
C PRO A 22 8.97 20.84 -1.27
N SER A 23 8.56 21.80 -2.10
CA SER A 23 7.57 22.78 -1.68
C SER A 23 6.18 22.14 -1.58
N VAL A 24 5.43 22.44 -0.53
CA VAL A 24 4.08 21.89 -0.33
C VAL A 24 3.09 22.31 -1.42
N TRP A 25 3.39 23.39 -2.13
CA TRP A 25 2.59 23.96 -3.22
C TRP A 25 2.93 23.37 -4.59
N GLN A 26 4.02 22.60 -4.70
CA GLN A 26 4.49 22.05 -5.96
C GLN A 26 3.50 21.14 -6.70
N PRO A 27 2.68 20.32 -6.01
CA PRO A 27 1.63 19.57 -6.66
C PRO A 27 0.62 20.44 -7.43
N LEU A 28 0.41 21.68 -6.97
CA LEU A 28 -0.50 22.62 -7.59
C LEU A 28 0.10 23.23 -8.86
N SER A 29 1.43 23.44 -8.88
CA SER A 29 2.17 23.91 -10.05
C SER A 29 2.37 22.82 -11.11
N HIS A 30 2.37 21.54 -10.72
CA HIS A 30 2.57 20.39 -11.61
C HIS A 30 1.47 19.32 -11.42
N PRO A 31 0.24 19.58 -11.89
CA PRO A 31 -0.90 18.71 -11.64
C PRO A 31 -0.79 17.33 -12.31
N ILE A 32 -0.17 17.25 -13.50
CA ILE A 32 -0.01 15.99 -14.23
C ILE A 32 0.94 15.04 -13.47
N PRO A 33 2.18 15.44 -13.11
CA PRO A 33 3.04 14.62 -12.26
C PRO A 33 2.41 14.24 -10.92
N ALA A 34 1.65 15.15 -10.30
CA ALA A 34 0.95 14.88 -9.05
C ALA A 34 -0.11 13.77 -9.22
N GLY A 35 -0.92 13.84 -10.28
CA GLY A 35 -1.89 12.81 -10.62
C GLY A 35 -1.24 11.45 -10.89
N VAL A 36 -0.19 11.43 -11.71
CA VAL A 36 0.61 10.22 -11.98
C VAL A 36 1.15 9.61 -10.68
N TYR A 37 1.67 10.44 -9.77
CA TYR A 37 2.18 9.97 -8.48
C TYR A 37 1.09 9.28 -7.65
N VAL A 38 -0.09 9.90 -7.52
CA VAL A 38 -1.22 9.33 -6.76
C VAL A 38 -1.70 8.02 -7.37
N LEU A 39 -1.84 7.97 -8.70
CA LEU A 39 -2.23 6.73 -9.39
C LEU A 39 -1.21 5.62 -9.17
N VAL A 40 0.08 5.91 -9.33
CA VAL A 40 1.14 4.92 -9.09
C VAL A 40 1.18 4.48 -7.62
N PHE A 41 0.96 5.38 -6.68
CA PHE A 41 0.89 5.05 -5.25
C PHE A 41 -0.25 4.06 -4.99
N LEU A 42 -1.46 4.38 -5.44
CA LEU A 42 -2.66 3.57 -5.19
C LEU A 42 -2.62 2.22 -5.92
N GLY A 43 -2.02 2.18 -7.11
CA GLY A 43 -1.84 0.94 -7.88
C GLY A 43 -0.61 0.12 -7.47
N SER A 44 0.26 0.63 -6.59
CA SER A 44 1.52 -0.02 -6.22
C SER A 44 1.39 -1.46 -5.70
N PRO A 45 0.34 -1.86 -4.94
CA PRO A 45 0.24 -3.23 -4.43
C PRO A 45 0.20 -4.28 -5.53
N PHE A 46 -0.26 -3.92 -6.74
CA PHE A 46 -0.40 -4.84 -7.88
C PHE A 46 0.87 -4.97 -8.72
N THR A 47 1.92 -4.22 -8.38
CA THR A 47 3.14 -4.15 -9.21
C THR A 47 4.23 -5.13 -8.79
N PHE A 48 4.04 -5.78 -7.64
CA PHE A 48 4.99 -6.76 -7.11
C PHE A 48 4.68 -8.15 -7.69
N GLY A 49 5.73 -8.87 -8.09
CA GLY A 49 5.61 -10.23 -8.62
C GLY A 49 5.13 -10.36 -10.06
N THR A 50 5.13 -9.26 -10.82
CA THR A 50 4.76 -9.28 -12.25
C THR A 50 5.96 -9.06 -13.15
N ASN A 51 6.02 -9.77 -14.29
CA ASN A 51 6.97 -9.47 -15.37
C ASN A 51 6.56 -8.26 -16.23
N LEU A 52 5.44 -7.61 -15.91
CA LEU A 52 4.93 -6.45 -16.63
C LEU A 52 5.67 -5.17 -16.22
N PRO A 53 5.74 -4.15 -17.10
CA PRO A 53 6.30 -2.85 -16.75
C PRO A 53 5.57 -2.27 -15.53
N PRO A 54 6.26 -2.11 -14.39
CA PRO A 54 5.56 -1.90 -13.12
C PRO A 54 4.97 -0.50 -13.00
N LEU A 55 5.50 0.49 -13.72
CA LEU A 55 4.93 1.84 -13.77
C LEU A 55 3.58 1.85 -14.51
N SER A 56 3.52 1.23 -15.69
CA SER A 56 2.30 1.14 -16.51
C SER A 56 1.22 0.36 -15.78
N LEU A 57 1.60 -0.73 -15.11
CA LEU A 57 0.67 -1.53 -14.31
C LEU A 57 0.14 -0.74 -13.10
N ALA A 58 1.01 -0.02 -12.39
CA ALA A 58 0.60 0.84 -11.28
C ALA A 58 -0.40 1.91 -11.75
N LEU A 59 -0.11 2.56 -12.88
CA LEU A 59 -0.98 3.58 -13.46
C LEU A 59 -2.34 3.01 -13.85
N GLY A 60 -2.36 1.87 -14.54
CA GLY A 60 -3.60 1.21 -14.96
C GLY A 60 -4.46 0.79 -13.77
N MET A 61 -3.85 0.12 -12.79
CA MET A 61 -4.57 -0.32 -11.59
C MET A 61 -5.00 0.84 -10.72
N GLY A 62 -4.13 1.81 -10.46
CA GLY A 62 -4.48 3.03 -9.73
C GLY A 62 -5.62 3.78 -10.39
N GLY A 63 -5.60 3.89 -11.72
CA GLY A 63 -6.68 4.49 -12.51
C GLY A 63 -8.00 3.74 -12.32
N LEU A 64 -7.99 2.41 -12.42
CA LEU A 64 -9.17 1.59 -12.19
C LEU A 64 -9.76 1.79 -10.79
N LEU A 65 -8.92 1.79 -9.74
CA LEU A 65 -9.37 2.00 -8.36
C LEU A 65 -9.98 3.39 -8.15
N VAL A 66 -9.30 4.42 -8.69
CA VAL A 66 -9.76 5.82 -8.62
C VAL A 66 -11.02 6.05 -9.44
N LEU A 67 -11.32 5.23 -10.45
CA LEU A 67 -12.58 5.27 -11.19
C LEU A 67 -13.72 4.58 -10.44
N ILE A 68 -13.47 3.43 -9.79
CA ILE A 68 -14.51 2.69 -9.07
C ILE A 68 -14.96 3.43 -7.81
N LEU A 69 -14.03 4.02 -7.06
CA LEU A 69 -14.32 4.74 -5.81
C LEU A 69 -15.41 5.83 -5.95
N PRO A 70 -15.32 6.80 -6.89
CA PRO A 70 -16.33 7.82 -7.06
C PRO A 70 -17.67 7.24 -7.57
N ILE A 71 -17.66 6.16 -8.37
CA ILE A 71 -18.91 5.48 -8.76
C ILE A 71 -19.64 4.97 -7.50
N CYS A 72 -18.92 4.30 -6.60
CA CYS A 72 -19.49 3.86 -5.33
C CYS A 72 -19.93 5.05 -4.46
N ALA A 73 -19.11 6.09 -4.35
CA ALA A 73 -19.42 7.26 -3.52
C ALA A 73 -20.65 8.03 -4.03
N VAL A 74 -20.77 8.26 -5.35
CA VAL A 74 -21.92 8.92 -5.97
C VAL A 74 -23.18 8.09 -5.79
N TYR A 75 -23.09 6.76 -5.90
CA TYR A 75 -24.23 5.87 -5.66
C TYR A 75 -24.69 5.92 -4.20
N LEU A 76 -23.76 5.91 -3.23
CA LEU A 76 -24.10 6.03 -1.82
C LEU A 76 -24.68 7.40 -1.49
N TRP A 77 -24.18 8.45 -2.15
CA TRP A 77 -24.70 9.81 -2.01
C TRP A 77 -26.13 9.94 -2.55
N SER A 78 -26.45 9.34 -3.70
CA SER A 78 -27.82 9.37 -4.24
C SER A 78 -28.81 8.57 -3.39
N ASN A 79 -28.34 7.55 -2.67
CA ASN A 79 -29.13 6.70 -1.78
C ASN A 79 -28.92 7.01 -0.29
N HIS A 80 -28.50 8.24 0.06
CA HIS A 80 -28.13 8.61 1.43
C HIS A 80 -29.29 8.50 2.44
N TYR A 81 -30.53 8.37 1.98
CA TYR A 81 -31.70 8.15 2.82
C TYR A 81 -31.74 6.74 3.42
N ASP A 82 -31.11 5.74 2.79
CA ASP A 82 -31.02 4.38 3.33
C ASP A 82 -29.88 4.28 4.36
N ARG A 83 -30.25 4.36 5.64
CA ARG A 83 -29.32 4.26 6.77
C ARG A 83 -28.68 2.87 6.90
N SER A 84 -29.34 1.81 6.44
CA SER A 84 -28.79 0.45 6.45
C SER A 84 -27.64 0.34 5.47
N LEU A 85 -27.85 0.82 4.24
CA LEU A 85 -26.81 0.86 3.20
C LEU A 85 -25.59 1.67 3.65
N LEU A 86 -25.83 2.87 4.18
CA LEU A 86 -24.76 3.72 4.68
C LEU A 86 -24.02 3.08 5.87
N GLY A 87 -24.73 2.44 6.80
CA GLY A 87 -24.14 1.76 7.95
C GLY A 87 -23.17 0.64 7.53
N GLU A 88 -23.53 -0.14 6.51
CA GLU A 88 -22.68 -1.20 5.96
C GLU A 88 -21.50 -0.65 5.14
N ALA A 89 -21.68 0.45 4.42
CA ALA A 89 -20.66 1.02 3.53
C ALA A 89 -19.65 1.94 4.25
N LEU A 90 -20.02 2.56 5.36
CA LEU A 90 -19.24 3.60 6.03
C LEU A 90 -17.83 3.15 6.46
N PRO A 91 -17.63 1.98 7.09
CA PRO A 91 -16.29 1.54 7.50
C PRO A 91 -15.34 1.39 6.30
N TRP A 92 -15.86 0.90 5.18
CA TRP A 92 -15.10 0.71 3.95
C TRP A 92 -14.80 2.05 3.28
N LEU A 93 -15.74 2.99 3.30
CA LEU A 93 -15.50 4.34 2.80
C LEU A 93 -14.41 5.05 3.64
N MET A 94 -14.45 4.93 4.97
CA MET A 94 -13.40 5.45 5.85
C MET A 94 -12.03 4.83 5.52
N LEU A 95 -11.98 3.52 5.30
CA LEU A 95 -10.75 2.82 4.91
C LEU A 95 -10.21 3.31 3.56
N ALA A 96 -11.08 3.52 2.56
CA ALA A 96 -10.70 4.11 1.28
C ALA A 96 -10.17 5.54 1.45
N MET A 97 -10.80 6.35 2.31
CA MET A 97 -10.35 7.71 2.59
C MET A 97 -8.96 7.75 3.24
N VAL A 98 -8.66 6.83 4.16
CA VAL A 98 -7.30 6.71 4.73
C VAL A 98 -6.26 6.46 3.64
N ALA A 99 -6.55 5.56 2.69
CA ALA A 99 -5.65 5.26 1.57
C ALA A 99 -5.42 6.49 0.67
N VAL A 100 -6.50 7.21 0.34
CA VAL A 100 -6.44 8.43 -0.49
C VAL A 100 -5.68 9.55 0.24
N SER A 101 -5.96 9.78 1.52
CA SER A 101 -5.23 10.76 2.34
C SER A 101 -3.74 10.44 2.42
N ALA A 102 -3.38 9.16 2.61
CA ALA A 102 -1.99 8.73 2.62
C ALA A 102 -1.30 8.96 1.26
N ALA A 103 -1.99 8.70 0.16
CA ALA A 103 -1.48 8.95 -1.19
C ALA A 103 -1.21 10.46 -1.41
N LEU A 104 -2.16 11.32 -1.00
CA LEU A 104 -2.03 12.77 -1.12
C LEU A 104 -0.91 13.33 -0.24
N LEU A 105 -0.85 12.92 1.04
CA LEU A 105 0.20 13.33 1.97
C LEU A 105 1.59 12.92 1.46
N THR A 106 1.71 11.69 0.97
CA THR A 106 2.98 11.19 0.41
C THR A 106 3.36 11.96 -0.85
N MET A 107 2.40 12.22 -1.73
CA MET A 107 2.59 13.00 -2.95
C MET A 107 3.10 14.41 -2.61
N ILE A 108 2.48 15.13 -1.68
CA ILE A 108 2.91 16.47 -1.24
C ILE A 108 4.36 16.43 -0.72
N GLY A 109 4.71 15.42 0.07
CA GLY A 109 6.03 15.32 0.67
C GLY A 109 7.13 14.76 -0.24
N ARG A 110 6.80 14.12 -1.36
CA ARG A 110 7.75 13.28 -2.12
C ARG A 110 7.66 13.41 -3.64
N LEU A 111 6.89 14.35 -4.18
CA LEU A 111 6.72 14.53 -5.63
C LEU A 111 8.06 14.69 -6.37
N ASP A 112 9.02 15.41 -5.80
CA ASP A 112 10.34 15.71 -6.40
C ASP A 112 11.25 14.50 -6.58
N PHE A 113 11.01 13.42 -5.82
CA PHE A 113 11.79 12.19 -5.96
C PHE A 113 11.28 11.29 -7.10
N GLY A 114 10.21 11.73 -7.79
CA GLY A 114 9.61 11.03 -8.91
C GLY A 114 8.64 9.90 -8.51
N PRO A 115 7.85 9.39 -9.48
CA PRO A 115 6.78 8.41 -9.23
C PRO A 115 7.32 7.01 -8.89
N SER A 116 8.59 6.72 -9.14
CA SER A 116 9.20 5.43 -8.78
C SER A 116 9.22 5.20 -7.26
N GLN A 117 9.38 6.27 -6.47
CA GLN A 117 9.40 6.20 -5.00
C GLN A 117 8.05 5.88 -4.38
N ALA A 118 6.95 6.16 -5.09
CA ALA A 118 5.60 5.82 -4.65
C ALA A 118 5.40 4.30 -4.48
N ARG A 119 6.24 3.48 -5.12
CA ARG A 119 6.22 2.01 -5.03
C ARG A 119 7.13 1.44 -3.93
N ALA A 120 7.69 2.28 -3.05
CA ALA A 120 8.49 1.77 -1.95
C ALA A 120 7.63 0.89 -1.02
N SER A 121 8.19 -0.24 -0.56
CA SER A 121 7.48 -1.21 0.31
C SER A 121 6.82 -0.56 1.54
N ARG A 122 7.41 0.51 2.08
CA ARG A 122 6.88 1.31 3.21
C ARG A 122 5.52 1.96 2.97
N TYR A 123 5.08 2.11 1.72
CA TYR A 123 3.81 2.73 1.37
C TYR A 123 2.72 1.73 0.99
N VAL A 124 3.10 0.47 0.75
CA VAL A 124 2.19 -0.58 0.27
C VAL A 124 1.10 -0.88 1.29
N THR A 125 1.39 -0.80 2.58
CA THR A 125 0.43 -0.97 3.68
C THR A 125 -0.71 0.04 3.64
N PHE A 126 -0.44 1.28 3.22
CA PHE A 126 -1.48 2.30 3.06
C PHE A 126 -2.18 2.16 1.71
N ALA A 127 -1.43 1.87 0.65
CA ALA A 127 -2.00 1.70 -0.69
C ALA A 127 -2.96 0.50 -0.78
N VAL A 128 -2.69 -0.61 -0.07
CA VAL A 128 -3.53 -1.83 -0.09
C VAL A 128 -4.88 -1.64 0.60
N MET A 129 -5.04 -0.59 1.42
CA MET A 129 -6.32 -0.29 2.06
C MET A 129 -7.41 0.06 1.02
N LEU A 130 -7.06 0.73 -0.08
CA LEU A 130 -8.01 1.08 -1.14
C LEU A 130 -8.62 -0.15 -1.84
N PRO A 131 -7.83 -1.10 -2.38
CA PRO A 131 -8.41 -2.29 -3.00
C PRO A 131 -9.20 -3.14 -2.01
N ILE A 132 -8.78 -3.23 -0.74
CA ILE A 132 -9.57 -3.93 0.31
C ILE A 132 -10.92 -3.25 0.51
N ALA A 133 -10.92 -1.91 0.64
CA ALA A 133 -12.15 -1.14 0.77
C ALA A 133 -13.09 -1.35 -0.42
N LEU A 134 -12.57 -1.29 -1.65
CA LEU A 134 -13.36 -1.48 -2.87
C LEU A 134 -13.87 -2.91 -3.04
N LEU A 135 -13.09 -3.92 -2.63
CA LEU A 135 -13.54 -5.31 -2.61
C LEU A 135 -14.79 -5.52 -1.74
N ALA A 136 -14.96 -4.72 -0.68
CA ALA A 136 -16.14 -4.76 0.19
C ALA A 136 -17.26 -3.78 -0.24
N LEU A 137 -16.91 -2.57 -0.68
CA LEU A 137 -17.86 -1.55 -1.14
C LEU A 137 -18.66 -1.97 -2.36
N VAL A 138 -17.99 -2.59 -3.34
CA VAL A 138 -18.65 -2.91 -4.61
C VAL A 138 -19.77 -3.95 -4.43
N PRO A 139 -19.58 -5.06 -3.69
CA PRO A 139 -20.67 -5.98 -3.36
C PRO A 139 -21.84 -5.33 -2.62
N VAL A 140 -21.56 -4.44 -1.65
CA VAL A 140 -22.59 -3.72 -0.88
C VAL A 140 -23.45 -2.87 -1.81
N VAL A 141 -22.83 -1.96 -2.57
CA VAL A 141 -23.49 -1.09 -3.55
C VAL A 141 -24.29 -1.91 -4.58
N ARG A 142 -23.68 -2.98 -5.09
CA ARG A 142 -24.32 -3.84 -6.09
C ARG A 142 -25.51 -4.60 -5.53
N SER A 143 -25.40 -5.17 -4.33
CA SER A 143 -26.48 -5.93 -3.70
C SER A 143 -27.71 -5.06 -3.49
N HIS A 144 -27.50 -3.80 -3.09
CA HIS A 144 -28.54 -2.81 -2.97
C HIS A 144 -29.14 -2.45 -4.33
N TRP A 145 -28.32 -2.15 -5.34
CA TRP A 145 -28.78 -1.83 -6.69
C TRP A 145 -29.62 -2.96 -7.33
N THR A 146 -29.20 -4.21 -7.12
CA THR A 146 -29.87 -5.39 -7.69
C THR A 146 -31.19 -5.75 -7.03
N ARG A 147 -31.45 -5.27 -5.81
CA ARG A 147 -32.77 -5.41 -5.15
C ARG A 147 -33.87 -4.62 -5.87
N SER A 148 -33.50 -3.64 -6.70
CA SER A 148 -34.45 -2.84 -7.48
C SER A 148 -34.90 -3.51 -8.79
N PHE A 149 -34.32 -4.66 -9.19
CA PHE A 149 -34.67 -5.35 -10.44
C PHE A 149 -35.66 -6.51 -10.24
N SER A 150 -36.40 -6.85 -11.29
CA SER A 150 -37.35 -7.98 -11.32
C SER A 150 -36.66 -9.35 -11.13
N ALA A 151 -37.41 -10.37 -10.67
CA ALA A 151 -36.88 -11.71 -10.36
C ALA A 151 -36.00 -12.38 -11.46
N PRO A 152 -36.31 -12.28 -12.77
CA PRO A 152 -35.42 -12.77 -13.83
C PRO A 152 -34.14 -11.93 -13.96
N GLY A 153 -34.26 -10.61 -13.85
CA GLY A 153 -33.12 -9.68 -13.83
C GLY A 153 -32.22 -9.89 -12.60
N GLN A 154 -32.79 -10.31 -11.47
CA GLN A 154 -32.05 -10.64 -10.26
C GLN A 154 -31.20 -11.92 -10.41
N ARG A 155 -31.66 -12.92 -11.16
CA ARG A 155 -30.86 -14.14 -11.45
C ARG A 155 -29.71 -13.84 -12.42
N MET A 156 -29.97 -13.06 -13.48
CA MET A 156 -28.94 -12.69 -14.45
C MET A 156 -27.87 -11.77 -13.84
N THR A 157 -28.28 -10.80 -13.00
CA THR A 157 -27.34 -9.94 -12.27
C THR A 157 -26.56 -10.69 -11.18
N LYS A 158 -27.11 -11.74 -10.56
CA LYS A 158 -26.38 -12.65 -9.66
C LYS A 158 -25.33 -13.49 -10.39
N ALA A 159 -25.62 -14.04 -11.57
CA ALA A 159 -24.62 -14.78 -12.36
C ALA A 159 -23.45 -13.87 -12.81
N VAL A 160 -23.76 -12.63 -13.19
CA VAL A 160 -22.75 -11.60 -13.52
C VAL A 160 -22.05 -11.05 -12.24
N SER A 161 -22.54 -11.37 -11.03
CA SER A 161 -22.05 -10.77 -9.76
C SER A 161 -20.81 -11.38 -9.17
N VAL A 162 -20.56 -12.65 -9.47
CA VAL A 162 -19.31 -13.32 -9.12
C VAL A 162 -18.15 -12.83 -10.01
N LEU A 163 -18.45 -12.18 -11.15
CA LEU A 163 -17.49 -11.90 -12.22
C LEU A 163 -17.03 -10.44 -12.39
N SER A 164 -17.60 -9.43 -11.72
CA SER A 164 -17.48 -8.04 -12.24
C SER A 164 -16.52 -7.06 -11.54
N PRO A 165 -16.12 -7.25 -10.25
CA PRO A 165 -15.03 -6.42 -9.69
C PRO A 165 -13.93 -7.23 -8.99
N ALA A 166 -14.23 -8.34 -8.32
CA ALA A 166 -13.23 -9.22 -7.72
C ALA A 166 -12.44 -9.99 -8.79
N TYR A 167 -13.03 -10.23 -9.96
CA TYR A 167 -12.40 -10.93 -11.06
C TYR A 167 -11.10 -10.28 -11.57
N PRO A 168 -11.04 -8.96 -11.88
CA PRO A 168 -9.76 -8.34 -12.25
C PRO A 168 -8.73 -8.35 -11.10
N PHE A 169 -9.17 -8.22 -9.85
CA PHE A 169 -8.26 -8.36 -8.69
C PHE A 169 -7.70 -9.78 -8.56
N ILE A 170 -8.53 -10.80 -8.67
CA ILE A 170 -8.16 -12.22 -8.56
C ILE A 170 -7.32 -12.63 -9.78
N LEU A 171 -7.74 -12.23 -10.99
CA LEU A 171 -7.03 -12.50 -12.23
C LEU A 171 -5.64 -11.85 -12.28
N MET A 172 -5.41 -10.74 -11.59
CA MET A 172 -4.07 -10.15 -11.52
C MET A 172 -3.27 -10.63 -10.33
N ALA A 173 -3.89 -10.78 -9.15
CA ALA A 173 -3.19 -11.23 -7.96
C ALA A 173 -2.73 -12.69 -8.08
N CYS A 174 -3.53 -13.57 -8.69
CA CYS A 174 -3.23 -15.00 -8.79
C CYS A 174 -2.00 -15.28 -9.70
N PRO A 175 -1.92 -14.77 -10.95
CA PRO A 175 -0.72 -14.93 -11.78
C PRO A 175 0.51 -14.26 -11.19
N SER A 176 0.37 -13.10 -10.53
CA SER A 176 1.49 -12.44 -9.85
C SER A 176 2.05 -13.30 -8.73
N PHE A 177 1.16 -13.88 -7.93
CA PHE A 177 1.54 -14.82 -6.87
C PHE A 177 2.21 -16.08 -7.42
N LEU A 178 1.65 -16.67 -8.48
CA LEU A 178 2.20 -17.86 -9.13
C LEU A 178 3.57 -17.57 -9.78
N ALA A 179 3.74 -16.40 -10.39
CA ALA A 179 5.00 -15.96 -11.00
C ALA A 179 6.10 -15.71 -9.95
N ASP A 180 5.74 -15.37 -8.71
CA ASP A 180 6.68 -15.18 -7.60
C ASP A 180 7.11 -16.49 -6.92
N LEU A 181 6.34 -17.59 -7.04
CA LEU A 181 6.68 -18.87 -6.41
C LEU A 181 8.12 -19.35 -6.68
N PRO A 182 8.67 -19.25 -7.92
CA PRO A 182 10.05 -19.65 -8.20
C PRO A 182 11.10 -18.75 -7.54
N VAL A 183 10.75 -17.51 -7.17
CA VAL A 183 11.66 -16.54 -6.53
C VAL A 183 11.73 -16.75 -5.01
N TRP A 184 10.72 -17.40 -4.43
CA TRP A 184 10.65 -17.61 -2.97
C TRP A 184 11.83 -18.40 -2.40
N PRO A 185 12.32 -19.50 -3.02
CA PRO A 185 13.53 -20.18 -2.58
C PRO A 185 14.74 -19.24 -2.54
N VAL A 186 14.87 -18.34 -3.52
CA VAL A 186 15.99 -17.37 -3.61
C VAL A 186 15.90 -16.34 -2.48
N ILE A 187 14.72 -15.78 -2.23
CA ILE A 187 14.51 -14.85 -1.11
C ILE A 187 14.75 -15.55 0.24
N ARG A 188 14.26 -16.79 0.39
CA ARG A 188 14.48 -17.60 1.59
C ARG A 188 15.97 -17.86 1.79
N GLN A 189 16.69 -18.26 0.74
CA GLN A 189 18.12 -18.52 0.79
C GLN A 189 18.90 -17.25 1.11
N ALA A 190 18.57 -16.11 0.51
CA ALA A 190 19.20 -14.83 0.81
C ALA A 190 19.01 -14.42 2.29
N ARG A 191 17.81 -14.64 2.85
CA ARG A 191 17.54 -14.39 4.28
C ARG A 191 18.29 -15.35 5.20
N LEU A 192 18.34 -16.64 4.84
CA LEU A 192 19.09 -17.64 5.62
C LEU A 192 20.60 -17.36 5.57
N TYR A 193 21.13 -16.97 4.42
CA TYR A 193 22.52 -16.57 4.26
C TYR A 193 22.85 -15.33 5.08
N GLY A 194 22.00 -14.29 5.03
CA GLY A 194 22.15 -13.11 5.88
C GLY A 194 22.13 -13.45 7.38
N LYS A 195 21.27 -14.39 7.81
CA LYS A 195 21.29 -14.91 9.19
C LYS A 195 22.58 -15.65 9.53
N ALA A 196 23.09 -16.47 8.61
CA ALA A 196 24.35 -17.18 8.79
C ALA A 196 25.51 -16.19 8.93
N LEU A 197 25.60 -15.20 8.04
CA LEU A 197 26.60 -14.12 8.08
C LEU A 197 26.62 -13.39 9.43
N VAL A 198 25.44 -13.05 9.99
CA VAL A 198 25.37 -12.41 11.32
C VAL A 198 25.75 -13.39 12.44
N SER A 199 25.40 -14.66 12.32
CA SER A 199 25.71 -15.68 13.34
C SER A 199 27.21 -16.02 13.38
N PHE A 200 27.87 -16.01 12.22
CA PHE A 200 29.29 -16.28 12.05
C PHE A 200 30.14 -15.00 11.92
N ILE A 201 29.61 -13.83 12.30
CA ILE A 201 30.27 -12.53 12.16
C ILE A 201 31.63 -12.42 12.88
N ASN A 202 31.88 -13.30 13.86
CA ASN A 202 33.15 -13.38 14.58
C ASN A 202 34.15 -14.37 13.95
N PHE A 203 33.70 -15.24 13.02
CA PHE A 203 34.48 -16.34 12.46
C PHE A 203 34.71 -16.21 10.95
N VAL A 204 33.78 -15.61 10.20
CA VAL A 204 33.85 -15.50 8.74
C VAL A 204 34.10 -14.04 8.33
N PRO A 205 35.22 -13.70 7.67
CA PRO A 205 35.58 -12.33 7.32
C PRO A 205 34.92 -11.83 6.01
N GLU A 206 33.64 -12.17 5.76
CA GLU A 206 32.90 -11.75 4.55
C GLU A 206 32.30 -10.34 4.69
N ARG A 207 33.16 -9.32 4.83
CA ARG A 207 32.71 -7.92 5.09
C ARG A 207 31.88 -7.31 3.95
N GLU A 208 32.21 -7.62 2.71
CA GLU A 208 31.51 -7.09 1.53
C GLU A 208 30.09 -7.67 1.40
N GLU A 209 29.93 -8.98 1.57
CA GLU A 209 28.62 -9.63 1.53
C GLU A 209 27.74 -9.27 2.74
N LEU A 210 28.36 -9.03 3.92
CA LEU A 210 27.66 -8.50 5.09
C LEU A 210 27.14 -7.08 4.84
N ALA A 211 27.96 -6.21 4.25
CA ALA A 211 27.57 -4.85 3.87
C ALA A 211 26.44 -4.83 2.83
N ARG A 212 26.51 -5.76 1.86
CA ARG A 212 25.55 -5.87 0.76
C ARG A 212 24.20 -6.47 1.19
N ARG A 213 24.19 -7.44 2.10
CA ARG A 213 22.97 -8.23 2.42
C ARG A 213 22.34 -7.90 3.78
N VAL A 214 23.11 -7.32 4.71
CA VAL A 214 22.62 -7.07 6.08
C VAL A 214 22.55 -5.57 6.36
N PHE A 215 23.68 -4.87 6.35
CA PHE A 215 23.70 -3.43 6.61
C PHE A 215 25.04 -2.82 6.16
N PRO A 216 25.05 -1.64 5.51
CA PRO A 216 26.26 -1.06 4.92
C PRO A 216 27.35 -0.67 5.93
N TYR A 217 27.06 -0.64 7.23
CA TYR A 217 28.02 -0.34 8.30
C TYR A 217 28.37 -1.57 9.13
N ASP A 218 29.37 -2.34 8.69
CA ASP A 218 29.84 -3.61 9.29
C ASP A 218 30.11 -3.50 10.82
N SER A 219 30.77 -2.43 11.26
CA SER A 219 31.13 -2.23 12.68
C SER A 219 29.91 -2.12 13.62
N ARG A 220 28.82 -1.49 13.15
CA ARG A 220 27.56 -1.40 13.91
C ARG A 220 26.86 -2.76 13.98
N VAL A 221 26.87 -3.53 12.90
CA VAL A 221 26.26 -4.86 12.86
C VAL A 221 26.95 -5.80 13.84
N LYS A 222 28.29 -5.82 13.84
CA LYS A 222 29.07 -6.67 14.76
C LYS A 222 28.82 -6.33 16.22
N THR A 223 28.77 -5.03 16.54
CA THR A 223 28.50 -4.56 17.91
C THR A 223 27.09 -4.96 18.37
N ALA A 224 26.09 -4.75 17.52
CA ALA A 224 24.70 -5.11 17.81
C ALA A 224 24.50 -6.64 17.92
N ALA A 225 25.10 -7.41 17.03
CA ALA A 225 25.04 -8.88 17.05
C ALA A 225 25.64 -9.45 18.33
N ASN A 226 26.80 -8.94 18.76
CA ASN A 226 27.46 -9.37 20.01
C ASN A 226 26.71 -8.90 21.27
N ALA A 227 26.03 -7.74 21.24
CA ALA A 227 25.16 -7.31 22.32
C ALA A 227 23.94 -8.24 22.48
N ILE A 228 23.28 -8.60 21.36
CA ILE A 228 22.15 -9.54 21.35
C ILE A 228 22.60 -10.95 21.77
N GLY A 229 23.77 -11.41 21.34
CA GLY A 229 24.33 -12.70 21.73
C GLY A 229 24.54 -12.81 23.24
N ARG A 230 25.09 -11.75 23.85
CA ARG A 230 25.28 -11.64 25.31
C ARG A 230 23.97 -11.59 26.09
N ALA A 231 22.98 -10.84 25.59
CA ALA A 231 21.64 -10.78 26.21
C ALA A 231 20.92 -12.13 26.19
N ARG A 232 21.13 -12.95 25.15
CA ARG A 232 20.55 -14.31 25.06
C ARG A 232 21.21 -15.35 25.97
N HIS A 233 22.44 -15.09 26.43
CA HIS A 233 23.21 -15.99 27.29
C HIS A 233 23.23 -15.55 28.77
N CYS A 234 22.60 -14.42 29.12
CA CYS A 234 22.34 -14.12 30.52
C CYS A 234 21.18 -15.01 30.99
N PRO A 235 21.41 -15.96 31.92
CA PRO A 235 20.29 -16.63 32.57
C PRO A 235 19.51 -15.54 33.33
N GLY A 236 18.18 -15.55 33.20
CA GLY A 236 17.34 -14.72 34.06
C GLY A 236 17.69 -15.00 35.51
N GLY A 237 18.17 -13.98 36.22
CA GLY A 237 18.24 -13.98 37.67
C GLY A 237 16.86 -13.84 38.27
#